data_AF-A0A141RCU5-F1
#
_entry.id   AF-A0A141RCU5-F1
#
_cell.length_a   1.000
_cell.length_b   1.000
_cell.length_c   1.000
_cell.angle_alpha   90.00
_cell.angle_beta   90.00
_cell.angle_gamma   90.00
#
_symmetry.space_group_name_H-M   'P 1'
#
loop_
_entity.id
_entity.type
_entity.pdbx_description
1 polymer ?
#
loop_
_entity_poly.entity_id
_entity_poly.type
_entity_poly.pdbx_seq_one_letter_code
_entity_poly.pdbx_strand_id
1 'polypeptide(L)'
;MNRVTFSVVAIMLLASATALPFVLNAGFGRAPQGAQLSLVEQSPHYRDGQFHNQLPTPGFTGQKNMLAAWWEFLVTKRENARPAQPLPLVNTDLASLPIGQDTMVWLGHSSWYVQLAGKRILIDPVFSDYAAPFSFINKAFPGDYPWRAERMPEIDLLIISHDHYDHLDYATIKALMPKIKRVVTPLGVGSHLRYWGMESAIISEADWHQAVQVSDELTVHVLPARHFSGRGLKRNQTLWASFMFVTPQQKIYYSGDSGYGPHFKAIGEQFGAVDLAIMENGQYDQDWKYIHMMPDETAQAADDLRTRAVLPGHAGRFVLAKHSWDDPYKRLAAASQQRPWRLLTPMLGEPVWVADKTQSFTTWLR
;
A
#
# COMPACT_ATOMS: atom_id res chain seq x y z
N MET A 1 37.32 32.11 -21.37
CA MET A 1 35.89 31.76 -21.25
C MET A 1 35.22 32.86 -20.44
N ASN A 2 34.26 33.59 -21.01
CA ASN A 2 33.72 34.78 -20.36
C ASN A 2 32.80 34.35 -19.20
N ARG A 3 32.68 35.19 -18.15
CA ARG A 3 31.94 34.86 -16.92
C ARG A 3 30.54 34.30 -17.17
N VAL A 4 29.85 34.82 -18.19
CA VAL A 4 28.52 34.35 -18.63
C VAL A 4 28.56 32.89 -19.12
N THR A 5 29.55 32.51 -19.93
CA THR A 5 29.71 31.14 -20.45
C THR A 5 30.03 30.16 -19.32
N PHE A 6 30.85 30.56 -18.34
CA PHE A 6 31.13 29.73 -17.15
C PHE A 6 29.87 29.54 -16.31
N SER A 7 29.09 30.59 -16.07
CA SER A 7 27.83 30.50 -15.33
C SER A 7 26.79 29.62 -16.02
N VAL A 8 26.65 29.71 -17.35
CA VAL A 8 25.72 28.87 -18.11
C VAL A 8 26.15 27.40 -18.09
N VAL A 9 27.43 27.10 -18.27
CA VAL A 9 27.95 25.72 -18.17
C VAL A 9 27.80 25.18 -16.75
N ALA A 10 28.08 25.96 -15.71
CA ALA A 10 27.88 25.56 -14.32
C ALA A 10 26.40 25.28 -14.00
N ILE A 11 25.47 26.11 -14.50
CA ILE A 11 24.02 25.88 -14.35
C ILE A 11 23.59 24.62 -15.11
N MET A 12 24.08 24.40 -16.33
CA MET A 12 23.76 23.19 -17.08
C MET A 12 24.33 21.93 -16.43
N LEU A 13 25.54 21.99 -15.87
CA LEU A 13 26.15 20.89 -15.12
C LEU A 13 25.40 20.62 -13.81
N LEU A 14 24.96 21.66 -13.09
CA LEU A 14 24.09 21.50 -11.93
C LEU A 14 22.74 20.88 -12.32
N ALA A 15 22.08 21.39 -13.36
CA ALA A 15 20.81 20.88 -13.84
C ALA A 15 20.92 19.43 -14.35
N SER A 16 22.02 19.09 -15.01
CA SER A 16 22.33 17.72 -15.44
C SER A 16 22.59 16.82 -14.24
N ALA A 17 23.39 17.27 -13.26
CA ALA A 17 23.66 16.52 -12.05
C ALA A 17 22.43 16.32 -11.17
N THR A 18 21.45 17.23 -11.20
CA THR A 18 20.18 17.07 -10.49
C THR A 18 19.15 16.24 -11.27
N ALA A 19 19.16 16.26 -12.60
CA ALA A 19 18.26 15.46 -13.44
C ALA A 19 18.74 14.02 -13.64
N LEU A 20 20.05 13.77 -13.67
CA LEU A 20 20.65 12.46 -13.94
C LEU A 20 20.19 11.38 -12.94
N PRO A 21 20.07 11.63 -11.63
CA PRO A 21 19.51 10.65 -10.70
C PRO A 21 18.04 10.30 -10.98
N PHE A 22 17.23 11.22 -11.50
CA PHE A 22 15.84 10.93 -11.90
C PHE A 22 15.77 10.07 -13.16
N VAL A 23 16.71 10.24 -14.08
CA VAL A 23 16.77 9.49 -15.34
C VAL A 23 17.39 8.11 -15.14
N LEU A 24 18.38 7.98 -14.25
CA LEU A 24 19.11 6.73 -14.03
C LEU A 24 18.49 5.83 -12.96
N ASN A 25 17.65 6.36 -12.06
CA ASN A 25 17.02 5.55 -11.04
C ASN A 25 15.78 4.85 -11.59
N ALA A 26 15.94 3.57 -11.94
CA ALA A 26 14.87 2.72 -12.42
C ALA A 26 13.68 2.64 -11.44
N GLY A 27 13.87 2.97 -10.15
CA GLY A 27 12.83 3.01 -9.13
C GLY A 27 11.71 4.02 -9.39
N PHE A 28 11.94 5.07 -10.19
CA PHE A 28 10.86 5.95 -10.67
C PHE A 28 9.87 5.21 -11.59
N GLY A 29 10.30 4.11 -12.18
CA GLY A 29 9.58 3.33 -13.16
C GLY A 29 9.16 4.15 -14.38
N ARG A 30 8.05 3.79 -15.03
CA ARG A 30 7.62 4.41 -16.29
C ARG A 30 6.11 4.52 -16.34
N ALA A 31 5.61 5.71 -16.70
CA ALA A 31 4.19 5.93 -16.94
C ALA A 31 3.67 5.09 -18.13
N PRO A 32 2.36 4.82 -18.21
CA PRO A 32 1.75 4.13 -19.36
C PRO A 32 2.05 4.83 -20.68
N GLN A 33 2.32 4.05 -21.73
CA GLN A 33 2.61 4.54 -23.10
C GLN A 33 1.96 3.60 -24.12
N GLY A 34 1.82 4.03 -25.38
CA GLY A 34 1.30 3.19 -26.46
C GLY A 34 -0.01 2.47 -26.09
N ALA A 35 -0.07 1.16 -26.31
CA ALA A 35 -1.26 0.36 -26.00
C ALA A 35 -1.66 0.40 -24.51
N GLN A 36 -0.70 0.51 -23.58
CA GLN A 36 -1.02 0.64 -22.16
C GLN A 36 -1.71 1.97 -21.86
N LEU A 37 -1.26 3.07 -22.47
CA LEU A 37 -1.90 4.37 -22.33
C LEU A 37 -3.31 4.36 -22.93
N SER A 38 -3.49 3.74 -24.09
CA SER A 38 -4.83 3.63 -24.69
C SER A 38 -5.83 2.87 -23.82
N LEU A 39 -5.38 1.87 -23.05
CA LEU A 39 -6.23 1.18 -22.07
C LEU A 39 -6.60 2.10 -20.90
N VAL A 40 -5.64 2.88 -20.40
CA VAL A 40 -5.86 3.87 -19.34
C VAL A 40 -6.84 4.96 -19.80
N GLU A 41 -6.69 5.48 -21.01
CA GLU A 41 -7.55 6.53 -21.58
C GLU A 41 -9.00 6.08 -21.85
N GLN A 42 -9.25 4.76 -21.92
CA GLN A 42 -10.60 4.21 -22.03
C GLN A 42 -11.34 4.13 -20.69
N SER A 43 -10.63 4.29 -19.57
CA SER A 43 -11.25 4.31 -18.24
C SER A 43 -12.20 5.50 -18.10
N PRO A 44 -13.43 5.32 -17.58
CA PRO A 44 -14.30 6.44 -17.23
C PRO A 44 -13.75 7.29 -16.08
N HIS A 45 -12.71 6.79 -15.38
CA HIS A 45 -12.07 7.46 -14.26
C HIS A 45 -10.81 8.23 -14.67
N TYR A 46 -10.37 8.11 -15.93
CA TYR A 46 -9.25 8.86 -16.50
C TYR A 46 -9.75 10.00 -17.39
N ARG A 47 -9.38 11.23 -17.07
CA ARG A 47 -9.70 12.42 -17.87
C ARG A 47 -8.67 13.52 -17.64
N ASP A 48 -8.52 14.41 -18.61
CA ASP A 48 -7.56 15.53 -18.53
C ASP A 48 -6.11 15.06 -18.26
N GLY A 49 -5.76 13.88 -18.78
CA GLY A 49 -4.42 13.30 -18.63
C GLY A 49 -4.11 12.74 -17.24
N GLN A 50 -5.10 12.45 -16.40
CA GLN A 50 -4.91 11.83 -15.09
C GLN A 50 -6.16 11.07 -14.59
N PHE A 51 -5.98 10.19 -13.61
CA PHE A 51 -7.07 9.58 -12.86
C PHE A 51 -7.66 10.55 -11.83
N HIS A 52 -8.95 10.40 -11.55
CA HIS A 52 -9.69 11.24 -10.59
C HIS A 52 -10.41 10.41 -9.54
N ASN A 53 -10.44 10.92 -8.32
CA ASN A 53 -11.29 10.39 -7.26
C ASN A 53 -12.79 10.59 -7.58
N GLN A 54 -13.64 9.75 -7.01
CA GLN A 54 -15.10 9.88 -7.08
C GLN A 54 -15.62 11.12 -6.34
N LEU A 55 -14.89 11.54 -5.30
CA LEU A 55 -15.14 12.76 -4.54
C LEU A 55 -14.01 13.79 -4.76
N PRO A 56 -14.28 15.09 -4.58
CA PRO A 56 -13.22 16.09 -4.47
C PRO A 56 -12.22 15.70 -3.38
N THR A 57 -10.96 15.52 -3.77
CA THR A 57 -9.88 15.07 -2.88
C THR A 57 -8.67 15.99 -3.08
N PRO A 58 -8.69 17.21 -2.50
CA PRO A 58 -7.50 18.03 -2.46
C PRO A 58 -6.41 17.30 -1.68
N GLY A 59 -5.25 17.10 -2.31
CA GLY A 59 -4.14 16.34 -1.72
C GLY A 59 -3.45 17.05 -0.55
N PHE A 60 -3.75 18.33 -0.33
CA PHE A 60 -3.34 19.10 0.84
C PHE A 60 -4.50 20.00 1.26
N THR A 61 -4.80 19.98 2.56
CA THR A 61 -5.94 20.67 3.20
C THR A 61 -5.50 21.57 4.34
N GLY A 62 -4.20 21.62 4.63
CA GLY A 62 -3.64 22.54 5.60
C GLY A 62 -3.84 24.01 5.19
N GLN A 63 -3.90 24.89 6.17
CA GLN A 63 -4.07 26.33 5.94
C GLN A 63 -2.78 27.03 5.50
N LYS A 64 -1.62 26.38 5.70
CA LYS A 64 -0.30 26.91 5.34
C LYS A 64 -0.05 26.74 3.85
N ASN A 65 0.75 27.61 3.24
CA ASN A 65 1.23 27.36 1.88
C ASN A 65 2.17 26.13 1.87
N MET A 66 2.31 25.49 0.70
CA MET A 66 3.09 24.27 0.56
C MET A 66 4.53 24.41 1.08
N LEU A 67 5.22 25.52 0.80
CA LEU A 67 6.61 25.71 1.25
C LEU A 67 6.72 25.74 2.78
N ALA A 68 5.80 26.43 3.45
CA ALA A 68 5.74 26.51 4.90
C ALA A 68 5.42 25.14 5.54
N ALA A 69 4.47 24.39 4.95
CA ALA A 69 4.15 23.04 5.40
C ALA A 69 5.32 22.07 5.20
N TRP A 70 6.02 22.16 4.08
CA TRP A 70 7.25 21.38 3.82
C TRP A 70 8.36 21.72 4.79
N TRP A 71 8.61 23.01 5.05
CA TRP A 71 9.60 23.45 6.02
C TRP A 71 9.27 22.90 7.41
N GLU A 72 8.03 23.06 7.86
CA GLU A 72 7.55 22.53 9.14
C GLU A 72 7.70 21.01 9.22
N PHE A 73 7.34 20.26 8.17
CA PHE A 73 7.52 18.81 8.15
C PHE A 73 8.99 18.39 8.32
N LEU A 74 9.94 19.20 7.84
CA LEU A 74 11.38 18.98 7.94
C LEU A 74 11.97 19.44 9.28
N VAL A 75 11.52 20.57 9.84
CA VAL A 75 12.09 21.14 11.07
C VAL A 75 11.38 20.71 12.35
N THR A 76 10.12 20.33 12.27
CA THR A 76 9.34 19.93 13.44
C THR A 76 9.80 18.56 13.91
N LYS A 77 10.42 18.55 15.08
CA LYS A 77 10.81 17.32 15.77
C LYS A 77 9.54 16.56 16.15
N ARG A 78 9.36 15.37 15.59
CA ARG A 78 8.22 14.51 15.90
C ARG A 78 8.55 13.68 17.13
N GLU A 79 7.87 13.98 18.23
CA GLU A 79 8.03 13.21 19.45
C GLU A 79 7.54 11.77 19.22
N ASN A 80 8.36 10.79 19.61
CA ASN A 80 8.02 9.37 19.54
C ASN A 80 7.51 8.89 18.15
N ALA A 81 7.97 9.49 17.05
CA ALA A 81 7.59 9.05 15.70
C ALA A 81 8.21 7.71 15.29
N ARG A 82 9.26 7.26 16.00
CA ARG A 82 9.91 5.96 15.83
C ARG A 82 9.95 5.24 17.16
N PRO A 83 9.79 3.90 17.16
CA PRO A 83 9.95 3.14 18.39
C PRO A 83 11.43 3.15 18.81
N ALA A 84 11.66 3.22 20.13
CA ALA A 84 13.01 3.19 20.70
C ALA A 84 13.68 1.80 20.59
N GLN A 85 12.85 0.75 20.53
CA GLN A 85 13.25 -0.64 20.34
C GLN A 85 12.57 -1.21 19.10
N PRO A 86 13.12 -2.24 18.46
CA PRO A 86 12.43 -2.97 17.42
C PRO A 86 11.03 -3.41 17.86
N LEU A 87 10.08 -3.36 16.94
CA LEU A 87 8.75 -3.90 17.19
C LEU A 87 8.85 -5.42 17.42
N PRO A 88 8.02 -5.99 18.31
CA PRO A 88 8.02 -7.42 18.54
C PRO A 88 7.64 -8.17 17.27
N LEU A 89 8.37 -9.27 17.04
CA LEU A 89 8.33 -10.03 15.80
C LEU A 89 8.31 -11.52 16.11
N VAL A 90 7.45 -12.26 15.41
CA VAL A 90 7.43 -13.72 15.35
C VAL A 90 8.10 -14.16 14.05
N ASN A 91 9.19 -14.90 14.15
CA ASN A 91 9.96 -15.35 12.98
C ASN A 91 9.31 -16.58 12.34
N THR A 92 8.17 -16.36 11.69
CA THR A 92 7.41 -17.40 10.97
C THR A 92 8.08 -17.76 9.65
N ASP A 93 8.35 -19.05 9.44
CA ASP A 93 8.75 -19.56 8.12
C ASP A 93 7.52 -19.65 7.20
N LEU A 94 7.35 -18.65 6.34
CA LEU A 94 6.23 -18.54 5.41
C LEU A 94 6.14 -19.73 4.43
N ALA A 95 7.26 -20.38 4.10
CA ALA A 95 7.28 -21.53 3.20
C ALA A 95 6.70 -22.79 3.86
N SER A 96 6.80 -22.88 5.19
CA SER A 96 6.31 -24.00 5.99
C SER A 96 4.80 -23.95 6.29
N LEU A 97 4.15 -22.80 6.07
CA LEU A 97 2.73 -22.63 6.37
C LEU A 97 1.85 -23.55 5.49
N PRO A 98 0.89 -24.29 6.06
CA PRO A 98 0.07 -25.24 5.32
C PRO A 98 -0.78 -24.56 4.25
N ILE A 99 -0.53 -24.86 2.97
CA ILE A 99 -1.20 -24.18 1.85
C ILE A 99 -2.74 -24.33 1.84
N GLY A 100 -3.27 -25.39 2.44
CA GLY A 100 -4.71 -25.62 2.58
C GLY A 100 -5.36 -24.87 3.75
N GLN A 101 -4.59 -24.11 4.53
CA GLN A 101 -5.10 -23.27 5.60
C GLN A 101 -5.02 -21.80 5.21
N ASP A 102 -6.16 -21.13 5.21
CA ASP A 102 -6.21 -19.72 4.90
C ASP A 102 -5.61 -18.92 6.06
N THR A 103 -4.50 -18.23 5.78
CA THR A 103 -3.59 -17.66 6.78
C THR A 103 -3.14 -16.28 6.32
N MET A 104 -2.99 -15.34 7.25
CA MET A 104 -2.46 -14.01 6.95
C MET A 104 -1.29 -13.70 7.88
N VAL A 105 -0.23 -13.12 7.32
CA VAL A 105 0.96 -12.72 8.05
C VAL A 105 1.30 -11.29 7.68
N TRP A 106 1.32 -10.42 8.69
CA TRP A 106 1.72 -9.03 8.52
C TRP A 106 3.24 -8.93 8.44
N LEU A 107 3.75 -8.36 7.35
CA LEU A 107 5.20 -8.22 7.10
C LEU A 107 5.73 -6.82 7.44
N GLY A 108 4.83 -5.91 7.84
CA GLY A 108 5.12 -4.51 8.16
C GLY A 108 4.52 -3.54 7.14
N HIS A 109 4.13 -2.35 7.61
CA HIS A 109 3.44 -1.36 6.78
C HIS A 109 2.19 -1.96 6.12
N SER A 110 2.11 -1.86 4.80
CA SER A 110 1.08 -2.44 3.94
C SER A 110 1.49 -3.78 3.31
N SER A 111 2.62 -4.37 3.71
CA SER A 111 3.06 -5.66 3.17
C SER A 111 2.41 -6.84 3.90
N TRP A 112 1.75 -7.71 3.13
CA TRP A 112 1.04 -8.88 3.66
C TRP A 112 1.37 -10.13 2.84
N TYR A 113 1.66 -11.23 3.55
CA TYR A 113 1.61 -12.57 2.97
C TYR A 113 0.28 -13.21 3.35
N VAL A 114 -0.44 -13.74 2.36
CA VAL A 114 -1.76 -14.33 2.53
C VAL A 114 -1.79 -15.69 1.84
N GLN A 115 -2.25 -16.72 2.55
CA GLN A 115 -2.71 -17.96 1.95
C GLN A 115 -4.23 -17.91 1.90
N LEU A 116 -4.80 -18.08 0.70
CA LEU A 116 -6.23 -18.05 0.48
C LEU A 116 -6.62 -18.96 -0.68
N ALA A 117 -7.55 -19.89 -0.46
CA ALA A 117 -8.00 -20.86 -1.47
C ALA A 117 -6.82 -21.58 -2.16
N GLY A 118 -5.87 -22.04 -1.35
CA GLY A 118 -4.70 -22.77 -1.83
C GLY A 118 -3.68 -21.92 -2.63
N LYS A 119 -3.79 -20.59 -2.60
CA LYS A 119 -2.87 -19.66 -3.28
C LYS A 119 -2.00 -18.92 -2.29
N ARG A 120 -0.71 -18.76 -2.61
CA ARG A 120 0.20 -17.82 -1.93
C ARG A 120 0.10 -16.44 -2.58
N ILE A 121 -0.50 -15.51 -1.87
CA ILE A 121 -0.74 -14.13 -2.31
C ILE A 121 0.22 -13.22 -1.54
N LEU A 122 0.89 -12.33 -2.25
CA LEU A 122 1.72 -11.28 -1.66
C LEU A 122 1.13 -9.93 -2.04
N ILE A 123 0.87 -9.07 -1.05
CA ILE A 123 0.23 -7.77 -1.24
C ILE A 123 1.23 -6.67 -0.85
N ASP A 124 1.41 -5.70 -1.73
CA ASP A 124 2.20 -4.47 -1.56
C ASP A 124 3.55 -4.70 -0.85
N PRO A 125 4.41 -5.60 -1.36
CA PRO A 125 5.63 -6.00 -0.67
C PRO A 125 6.72 -4.92 -0.75
N VAL A 126 7.17 -4.47 0.43
CA VAL A 126 8.31 -3.56 0.60
C VAL A 126 9.25 -4.14 1.63
N PHE A 127 10.29 -4.82 1.14
CA PHE A 127 11.33 -5.42 1.98
C PHE A 127 12.57 -4.52 2.13
N SER A 128 12.64 -3.46 1.34
CA SER A 128 13.67 -2.43 1.49
C SER A 128 13.58 -1.75 2.87
N ASP A 129 14.73 -1.28 3.37
CA ASP A 129 14.83 -0.52 4.62
C ASP A 129 14.46 0.96 4.45
N TYR A 130 13.80 1.31 3.35
CA TYR A 130 13.36 2.65 3.01
C TYR A 130 12.15 2.60 2.07
N ALA A 131 11.35 3.66 2.09
CA ALA A 131 10.17 3.84 1.24
C ALA A 131 10.19 5.20 0.54
N ALA A 132 11.11 5.34 -0.42
CA ALA A 132 11.38 6.60 -1.11
C ALA A 132 12.17 6.36 -2.42
N PRO A 133 12.25 7.35 -3.32
CA PRO A 133 13.14 7.26 -4.49
C PRO A 133 14.62 7.07 -4.12
N PHE A 134 15.04 7.53 -2.95
CA PHE A 134 16.42 7.45 -2.51
C PHE A 134 16.52 6.78 -1.14
N SER A 135 17.53 5.89 -0.98
CA SER A 135 17.68 5.00 0.18
C SER A 135 17.90 5.68 1.54
N PHE A 136 18.25 6.96 1.53
CA PHE A 136 18.45 7.74 2.75
C PHE A 136 17.18 8.44 3.25
N ILE A 137 16.08 8.39 2.49
CA ILE A 137 14.79 9.03 2.80
C ILE A 137 13.80 7.98 3.30
N ASN A 138 12.92 8.33 4.25
CA ASN A 138 11.88 7.45 4.79
C ASN A 138 12.41 6.07 5.23
N LYS A 139 13.51 6.07 5.98
CA LYS A 139 14.09 4.84 6.51
C LYS A 139 13.09 4.11 7.40
N ALA A 140 13.13 2.79 7.33
CA ALA A 140 12.29 1.96 8.14
C ALA A 140 12.66 2.00 9.63
N PHE A 141 11.79 1.46 10.47
CA PHE A 141 12.03 1.28 11.90
C PHE A 141 13.22 0.33 12.13
N PRO A 142 13.96 0.50 13.24
CA PRO A 142 15.01 -0.45 13.59
C PRO A 142 14.42 -1.85 13.81
N GLY A 143 15.11 -2.87 13.34
CA GLY A 143 14.72 -4.27 13.52
C GLY A 143 15.42 -5.18 12.52
N ASP A 144 15.44 -6.48 12.82
CA ASP A 144 15.89 -7.53 11.90
C ASP A 144 14.66 -8.17 11.26
N TYR A 145 14.33 -7.73 10.05
CA TYR A 145 13.15 -8.17 9.33
C TYR A 145 13.51 -9.37 8.45
N PRO A 146 12.95 -10.57 8.71
CA PRO A 146 13.35 -11.80 8.01
C PRO A 146 12.75 -11.90 6.60
N TRP A 147 11.86 -10.98 6.22
CA TRP A 147 11.17 -10.98 4.93
C TRP A 147 12.11 -10.49 3.84
N ARG A 148 12.74 -11.44 3.15
CA ARG A 148 13.60 -11.17 1.99
C ARG A 148 13.17 -12.03 0.82
N ALA A 149 13.47 -11.57 -0.39
CA ALA A 149 13.09 -12.28 -1.61
C ALA A 149 13.59 -13.73 -1.62
N GLU A 150 14.78 -14.00 -1.06
CA GLU A 150 15.37 -15.34 -1.00
C GLU A 150 14.55 -16.29 -0.12
N ARG A 151 13.98 -15.78 0.98
CA ARG A 151 13.18 -16.55 1.95
C ARG A 151 11.71 -16.68 1.58
N MET A 152 11.23 -15.91 0.60
CA MET A 152 9.85 -16.03 0.14
C MET A 152 9.63 -17.35 -0.62
N PRO A 153 8.52 -18.07 -0.36
CA PRO A 153 8.11 -19.17 -1.23
C PRO A 153 7.71 -18.66 -2.62
N GLU A 154 7.35 -19.57 -3.53
CA GLU A 154 6.66 -19.22 -4.78
C GLU A 154 5.42 -18.35 -4.49
N ILE A 155 5.19 -17.34 -5.32
CA ILE A 155 4.10 -16.38 -5.20
C ILE A 155 3.13 -16.64 -6.34
N ASP A 156 1.98 -17.22 -6.03
CA ASP A 156 0.95 -17.51 -7.03
C ASP A 156 0.27 -16.23 -7.53
N LEU A 157 0.19 -15.21 -6.67
CA LEU A 157 -0.42 -13.92 -6.98
C LEU A 157 0.26 -12.77 -6.26
N LEU A 158 0.75 -11.79 -7.01
CA LEU A 158 1.15 -10.49 -6.50
C LEU A 158 -0.01 -9.49 -6.66
N ILE A 159 -0.27 -8.72 -5.60
CA ILE A 159 -1.22 -7.61 -5.59
C ILE A 159 -0.44 -6.33 -5.35
N ILE A 160 -0.69 -5.31 -6.17
CA ILE A 160 -0.17 -3.95 -5.99
C ILE A 160 -1.33 -2.97 -6.02
N SER A 161 -1.61 -2.27 -4.90
CA SER A 161 -2.73 -1.32 -4.80
C SER A 161 -2.52 -0.02 -5.53
N HIS A 162 -1.31 0.53 -5.52
CA HIS A 162 -0.95 1.75 -6.21
C HIS A 162 0.56 1.90 -6.30
N ASP A 163 1.02 2.94 -7.00
CA ASP A 163 2.42 3.07 -7.39
C ASP A 163 3.31 3.85 -6.39
N HIS A 164 2.89 4.10 -5.15
CA HIS A 164 3.78 4.77 -4.18
C HIS A 164 4.95 3.89 -3.74
N TYR A 165 6.03 4.51 -3.24
CA TYR A 165 7.28 3.82 -2.91
C TYR A 165 7.16 2.87 -1.71
N ASP A 166 6.20 3.10 -0.82
CA ASP A 166 5.86 2.27 0.34
C ASP A 166 4.86 1.13 0.02
N HIS A 167 4.42 1.02 -1.23
CA HIS A 167 3.53 -0.05 -1.73
C HIS A 167 4.10 -0.81 -2.92
N LEU A 168 4.94 -0.14 -3.71
CA LEU A 168 5.58 -0.68 -4.90
C LEU A 168 7.09 -0.39 -4.84
N ASP A 169 7.84 -1.29 -4.23
CA ASP A 169 9.29 -1.18 -4.10
C ASP A 169 10.03 -1.87 -5.26
N TYR A 170 10.80 -1.09 -6.02
CA TYR A 170 11.56 -1.59 -7.16
C TYR A 170 12.51 -2.74 -6.80
N ALA A 171 13.27 -2.61 -5.70
CA ALA A 171 14.26 -3.60 -5.32
C ALA A 171 13.58 -4.93 -4.94
N THR A 172 12.50 -4.84 -4.13
CA THR A 172 11.67 -5.99 -3.76
C THR A 172 11.07 -6.68 -4.98
N ILE A 173 10.41 -5.92 -5.88
CA ILE A 173 9.79 -6.50 -7.08
C ILE A 173 10.82 -7.16 -8.00
N LYS A 174 11.97 -6.51 -8.24
CA LYS A 174 13.04 -7.10 -9.07
C LYS A 174 13.56 -8.41 -8.50
N ALA A 175 13.77 -8.48 -7.18
CA ALA A 175 14.28 -9.66 -6.52
C ALA A 175 13.25 -10.80 -6.47
N LEU A 176 11.95 -10.47 -6.36
CA LEU A 176 10.86 -11.45 -6.34
C LEU A 176 10.40 -11.92 -7.72
N MET A 177 10.75 -11.18 -8.79
CA MET A 177 10.27 -11.44 -10.16
C MET A 177 10.35 -12.92 -10.58
N PRO A 178 11.42 -13.68 -10.30
CA PRO A 178 11.50 -15.09 -10.68
C PRO A 178 10.50 -16.02 -9.97
N LYS A 179 9.90 -15.58 -8.87
CA LYS A 179 8.98 -16.36 -8.02
C LYS A 179 7.50 -15.98 -8.23
N ILE A 180 7.22 -14.95 -9.03
CA ILE A 180 5.87 -14.41 -9.22
C ILE A 180 5.24 -15.04 -10.45
N LYS A 181 4.10 -15.73 -10.26
CA LYS A 181 3.37 -16.42 -11.34
C LYS A 181 2.31 -15.55 -12.01
N ARG A 182 1.70 -14.63 -11.25
CA ARG A 182 0.65 -13.73 -11.74
C ARG A 182 0.62 -12.44 -10.93
N VAL A 183 0.20 -11.35 -11.56
CA VAL A 183 -0.01 -10.05 -10.92
C VAL A 183 -1.41 -9.53 -11.21
N VAL A 184 -2.08 -8.99 -10.20
CA VAL A 184 -3.28 -8.17 -10.36
C VAL A 184 -3.00 -6.79 -9.77
N THR A 185 -3.29 -5.75 -10.55
CA THR A 185 -3.04 -4.36 -10.15
C THR A 185 -4.01 -3.40 -10.86
N PRO A 186 -4.20 -2.16 -10.38
CA PRO A 186 -5.05 -1.20 -11.07
C PRO A 186 -4.44 -0.74 -12.40
N LEU A 187 -5.28 -0.19 -13.27
CA LEU A 187 -4.87 0.34 -14.57
C LEU A 187 -3.64 1.25 -14.48
N GLY A 188 -2.65 0.97 -15.33
CA GLY A 188 -1.45 1.77 -15.48
C GLY A 188 -0.31 1.36 -14.56
N VAL A 189 -0.56 0.78 -13.38
CA VAL A 189 0.53 0.37 -12.47
C VAL A 189 1.44 -0.70 -13.11
N GLY A 190 0.87 -1.55 -13.97
CA GLY A 190 1.62 -2.56 -14.71
C GLY A 190 2.68 -1.99 -15.65
N SER A 191 2.63 -0.69 -16.00
CA SER A 191 3.68 -0.06 -16.83
C SER A 191 5.02 -0.02 -16.10
N HIS A 192 5.02 0.17 -14.77
CA HIS A 192 6.23 0.09 -13.96
C HIS A 192 6.80 -1.33 -13.96
N LEU A 193 5.95 -2.34 -13.73
CA LEU A 193 6.34 -3.74 -13.70
C LEU A 193 6.95 -4.21 -15.03
N ARG A 194 6.31 -3.87 -16.15
CA ARG A 194 6.82 -4.16 -17.50
C ARG A 194 8.15 -3.47 -17.77
N TYR A 195 8.28 -2.20 -17.39
CA TYR A 195 9.53 -1.47 -17.51
C TYR A 195 10.67 -2.11 -16.70
N TRP A 196 10.36 -2.71 -15.55
CA TRP A 196 11.32 -3.44 -14.72
C TRP A 196 11.64 -4.85 -15.24
N GLY A 197 10.99 -5.28 -16.33
CA GLY A 197 11.25 -6.55 -17.02
C GLY A 197 10.25 -7.66 -16.73
N MET A 198 9.15 -7.37 -16.05
CA MET A 198 8.10 -8.37 -15.82
C MET A 198 7.33 -8.67 -17.12
N GLU A 199 7.08 -9.94 -17.39
CA GLU A 199 6.38 -10.37 -18.59
C GLU A 199 4.94 -9.85 -18.62
N SER A 200 4.54 -9.25 -19.76
CA SER A 200 3.19 -8.70 -19.90
C SER A 200 2.08 -9.75 -19.73
N ALA A 201 2.36 -11.01 -20.09
CA ALA A 201 1.38 -12.11 -20.07
C ALA A 201 0.90 -12.47 -18.66
N ILE A 202 1.70 -12.20 -17.62
CA ILE A 202 1.33 -12.51 -16.23
C ILE A 202 0.68 -11.33 -15.50
N ILE A 203 0.60 -10.14 -16.14
CA ILE A 203 0.07 -8.92 -15.53
C ILE A 203 -1.38 -8.73 -15.97
N SER A 204 -2.30 -8.76 -15.01
CA SER A 204 -3.70 -8.35 -15.19
C SER A 204 -3.90 -6.96 -14.59
N GLU A 205 -4.20 -5.98 -15.45
CA GLU A 205 -4.58 -4.63 -15.03
C GLU A 205 -6.10 -4.47 -15.14
N ALA A 206 -6.72 -3.89 -14.11
CA ALA A 206 -8.16 -3.71 -14.05
C ALA A 206 -8.54 -2.35 -13.47
N ASP A 207 -9.68 -1.83 -13.90
CA ASP A 207 -10.28 -0.60 -13.40
C ASP A 207 -11.13 -0.88 -12.15
N TRP A 208 -11.57 0.18 -11.47
CA TRP A 208 -12.56 0.04 -10.40
C TRP A 208 -13.83 -0.67 -10.88
N HIS A 209 -14.38 -1.48 -9.97
CA HIS A 209 -15.56 -2.32 -10.19
C HIS A 209 -15.36 -3.45 -11.20
N GLN A 210 -14.15 -3.66 -11.70
CA GLN A 210 -13.80 -4.85 -12.49
C GLN A 210 -13.31 -5.99 -11.58
N ALA A 211 -13.30 -7.20 -12.13
CA ALA A 211 -12.86 -8.40 -11.44
C ALA A 211 -11.94 -9.23 -12.31
N VAL A 212 -10.99 -9.91 -11.67
CA VAL A 212 -10.04 -10.83 -12.28
C VAL A 212 -10.23 -12.20 -11.65
N GLN A 213 -10.65 -13.18 -12.44
CA GLN A 213 -10.67 -14.58 -12.02
C GLN A 213 -9.23 -15.09 -11.93
N VAL A 214 -8.78 -15.46 -10.73
CA VAL A 214 -7.42 -15.98 -10.49
C VAL A 214 -7.38 -17.49 -10.64
N SER A 215 -8.38 -18.19 -10.12
CA SER A 215 -8.64 -19.63 -10.27
C SER A 215 -10.13 -19.89 -10.09
N ASP A 216 -10.60 -21.13 -10.25
CA ASP A 216 -12.02 -21.49 -10.05
C ASP A 216 -12.55 -21.10 -8.65
N GLU A 217 -11.67 -21.06 -7.64
CA GLU A 217 -12.00 -20.76 -6.25
C GLU A 217 -11.68 -19.33 -5.80
N LEU A 218 -10.98 -18.52 -6.60
CA LEU A 218 -10.54 -17.19 -6.20
C LEU A 218 -10.80 -16.15 -7.28
N THR A 219 -11.61 -15.15 -6.94
CA THR A 219 -11.84 -13.93 -7.72
C THR A 219 -11.30 -12.73 -6.97
N VAL A 220 -10.58 -11.85 -7.67
CA VAL A 220 -10.10 -10.58 -7.12
C VAL A 220 -10.86 -9.44 -7.77
N HIS A 221 -11.64 -8.69 -6.98
CA HIS A 221 -12.28 -7.46 -7.43
C HIS A 221 -11.37 -6.28 -7.17
N VAL A 222 -11.18 -5.44 -8.18
CA VAL A 222 -10.49 -4.15 -8.06
C VAL A 222 -11.54 -3.09 -7.76
N LEU A 223 -11.43 -2.45 -6.60
CA LEU A 223 -12.49 -1.63 -6.03
C LEU A 223 -12.01 -0.19 -5.77
N PRO A 224 -12.94 0.78 -5.69
CA PRO A 224 -12.57 2.15 -5.41
C PRO A 224 -11.78 2.34 -4.12
N ALA A 225 -10.81 3.24 -4.19
CA ALA A 225 -10.15 3.82 -3.03
C ALA A 225 -10.07 5.34 -3.20
N ARG A 226 -10.04 6.07 -2.09
CA ARG A 226 -9.87 7.52 -2.11
C ARG A 226 -8.42 7.90 -1.82
N HIS A 227 -7.60 7.95 -2.86
CA HIS A 227 -6.16 8.23 -2.74
C HIS A 227 -5.62 8.95 -3.97
N PHE A 228 -4.35 8.77 -4.27
CA PHE A 228 -3.67 9.28 -5.46
C PHE A 228 -2.53 8.34 -5.84
N SER A 229 -1.87 8.62 -6.97
CA SER A 229 -0.65 7.92 -7.37
C SER A 229 0.45 8.90 -7.81
N GLY A 230 1.69 8.44 -7.83
CA GLY A 230 2.81 9.17 -8.39
C GLY A 230 4.16 8.75 -7.86
N ARG A 231 5.09 8.50 -8.79
CA ARG A 231 6.51 8.23 -8.47
C ARG A 231 7.45 9.38 -8.85
N GLY A 232 7.00 10.29 -9.71
CA GLY A 232 7.77 11.41 -10.24
C GLY A 232 7.03 12.75 -10.15
N LEU A 233 7.30 13.65 -11.09
CA LEU A 233 6.71 15.00 -11.07
C LEU A 233 5.21 15.04 -11.40
N LYS A 234 4.76 14.17 -12.30
CA LYS A 234 3.34 14.03 -12.64
C LYS A 234 2.70 12.97 -11.76
N ARG A 235 1.59 13.33 -11.13
CA ARG A 235 0.76 12.44 -10.30
C ARG A 235 -0.37 11.83 -11.13
N ASN A 236 -1.01 10.80 -10.59
CA ASN A 236 -2.27 10.23 -11.06
C ASN A 236 -2.22 9.72 -12.52
N GLN A 237 -1.04 9.25 -12.97
CA GLN A 237 -0.90 8.63 -14.30
C GLN A 237 -1.28 7.14 -14.29
N THR A 238 -1.43 6.57 -13.10
CA THR A 238 -1.83 5.20 -12.81
C THR A 238 -2.99 5.25 -11.81
N LEU A 239 -3.83 4.22 -11.78
CA LEU A 239 -4.94 4.13 -10.85
C LEU A 239 -4.45 3.62 -9.49
N TRP A 240 -5.21 3.92 -8.43
CA TRP A 240 -5.07 3.37 -7.08
C TRP A 240 -6.35 2.61 -6.72
N ALA A 241 -6.26 1.51 -5.97
CA ALA A 241 -7.45 0.72 -5.64
C ALA A 241 -7.39 0.05 -4.27
N SER A 242 -8.56 -0.36 -3.81
CA SER A 242 -8.73 -1.41 -2.81
C SER A 242 -9.04 -2.74 -3.52
N PHE A 243 -9.01 -3.85 -2.79
CA PHE A 243 -9.33 -5.17 -3.36
C PHE A 243 -10.26 -5.98 -2.47
N MET A 244 -11.15 -6.74 -3.10
CA MET A 244 -11.90 -7.82 -2.45
C MET A 244 -11.47 -9.15 -3.04
N PHE A 245 -10.98 -10.05 -2.19
CA PHE A 245 -10.70 -11.44 -2.51
C PHE A 245 -11.92 -12.26 -2.13
N VAL A 246 -12.55 -12.89 -3.12
CA VAL A 246 -13.77 -13.68 -2.94
C VAL A 246 -13.48 -15.14 -3.24
N THR A 247 -13.76 -15.99 -2.25
CA THR A 247 -13.77 -17.46 -2.37
C THR A 247 -15.16 -18.00 -2.01
N PRO A 248 -15.45 -19.29 -2.26
CA PRO A 248 -16.70 -19.90 -1.80
C PRO A 248 -16.86 -19.87 -0.27
N GLN A 249 -15.76 -19.84 0.48
CA GLN A 249 -15.76 -19.92 1.95
C GLN A 249 -15.72 -18.55 2.62
N GLN A 250 -15.06 -17.56 2.00
CA GLN A 250 -14.77 -16.30 2.69
C GLN A 250 -14.51 -15.12 1.75
N LYS A 251 -14.62 -13.92 2.33
CA LYS A 251 -14.31 -12.64 1.68
C LYS A 251 -13.29 -11.87 2.50
N ILE A 252 -12.16 -11.54 1.89
CA ILE A 252 -11.11 -10.72 2.49
C ILE A 252 -11.03 -9.39 1.74
N TYR A 253 -11.02 -8.29 2.48
CA TYR A 253 -10.86 -6.95 1.92
C TYR A 253 -9.48 -6.38 2.24
N TYR A 254 -8.86 -5.70 1.29
CA TYR A 254 -7.66 -4.89 1.50
C TYR A 254 -7.92 -3.45 1.04
N SER A 255 -7.79 -2.48 1.94
CA SER A 255 -8.14 -1.09 1.66
C SER A 255 -7.19 -0.34 0.73
N GLY A 256 -5.94 -0.81 0.57
CA GLY A 256 -4.85 0.09 0.16
C GLY A 256 -4.73 1.25 1.16
N ASP A 257 -4.36 2.43 0.67
CA ASP A 257 -4.27 3.68 1.44
C ASP A 257 -5.52 4.55 1.29
N SER A 258 -6.69 3.93 1.32
CA SER A 258 -7.92 4.64 1.00
C SER A 258 -8.35 5.56 2.13
N GLY A 259 -8.42 6.87 1.89
CA GLY A 259 -9.13 7.80 2.77
C GLY A 259 -10.63 7.49 2.87
N TYR A 260 -11.30 8.06 3.88
CA TYR A 260 -12.72 7.78 4.12
C TYR A 260 -13.64 8.35 3.04
N GLY A 261 -14.71 7.59 2.74
CA GLY A 261 -15.69 7.95 1.73
C GLY A 261 -16.85 6.95 1.60
N PRO A 262 -17.88 7.29 0.80
CA PRO A 262 -19.09 6.48 0.61
C PRO A 262 -18.83 5.15 -0.10
N HIS A 263 -17.67 4.98 -0.73
CA HIS A 263 -17.28 3.73 -1.39
C HIS A 263 -17.25 2.55 -0.42
N PHE A 264 -16.86 2.76 0.85
CA PHE A 264 -16.87 1.68 1.85
C PHE A 264 -18.27 1.10 2.07
N LYS A 265 -19.27 1.97 2.23
CA LYS A 265 -20.66 1.55 2.38
C LYS A 265 -21.18 0.87 1.11
N ALA A 266 -20.88 1.42 -0.06
CA ALA A 266 -21.26 0.82 -1.33
C ALA A 266 -20.65 -0.58 -1.52
N ILE A 267 -19.39 -0.77 -1.12
CA ILE A 267 -18.70 -2.07 -1.14
C ILE A 267 -19.38 -3.05 -0.16
N GLY A 268 -19.67 -2.62 1.08
CA GLY A 268 -20.38 -3.47 2.06
C GLY A 268 -21.81 -3.84 1.63
N GLU A 269 -22.49 -2.96 0.89
CA GLU A 269 -23.79 -3.24 0.27
C GLU A 269 -23.67 -4.24 -0.91
N GLN A 270 -22.65 -4.08 -1.75
CA GLN A 270 -22.41 -4.95 -2.90
C GLN A 270 -22.02 -6.38 -2.49
N PHE A 271 -21.10 -6.53 -1.54
CA PHE A 271 -20.52 -7.83 -1.19
C PHE A 271 -21.17 -8.48 0.04
N GLY A 272 -21.96 -7.74 0.82
CA GLY A 272 -22.50 -8.22 2.09
C GLY A 272 -21.42 -8.31 3.18
N ALA A 273 -21.54 -9.30 4.07
CA ALA A 273 -20.57 -9.48 5.15
C ALA A 273 -19.17 -9.78 4.61
N VAL A 274 -18.17 -9.03 5.10
CA VAL A 274 -16.74 -9.25 4.85
C VAL A 274 -16.17 -10.01 6.05
N ASP A 275 -15.47 -11.13 5.83
CA ASP A 275 -15.00 -11.96 6.94
C ASP A 275 -13.81 -11.33 7.65
N LEU A 276 -12.90 -10.73 6.88
CA LEU A 276 -11.75 -10.03 7.41
C LEU A 276 -11.38 -8.86 6.50
N ALA A 277 -11.05 -7.71 7.09
CA ALA A 277 -10.59 -6.53 6.38
C ALA A 277 -9.21 -6.10 6.89
N ILE A 278 -8.22 -6.07 6.00
CA ILE A 278 -6.99 -5.30 6.21
C ILE A 278 -7.34 -3.84 5.92
N MET A 279 -7.29 -3.02 6.96
CA MET A 279 -7.69 -1.62 6.90
C MET A 279 -6.50 -0.71 7.16
N GLU A 280 -6.34 0.30 6.31
CA GLU A 280 -5.42 1.40 6.51
C GLU A 280 -5.65 2.00 7.90
N ASN A 281 -4.56 2.10 8.67
CA ASN A 281 -4.59 2.65 10.01
C ASN A 281 -3.21 3.26 10.33
N GLY A 282 -2.82 4.28 9.59
CA GLY A 282 -1.55 4.95 9.81
C GLY A 282 -1.26 5.99 8.74
N GLN A 283 -0.25 6.82 9.01
CA GLN A 283 0.18 7.90 8.14
C GLN A 283 -0.87 9.02 7.92
N TYR A 284 -1.84 9.14 8.82
CA TYR A 284 -2.84 10.22 8.78
C TYR A 284 -2.30 11.54 9.35
N ASP A 285 -2.90 12.63 8.89
CA ASP A 285 -2.78 13.97 9.47
C ASP A 285 -3.95 14.83 9.01
N GLN A 286 -4.27 15.88 9.76
CA GLN A 286 -5.31 16.82 9.37
C GLN A 286 -5.01 17.51 8.04
N ASP A 287 -3.73 17.71 7.70
CA ASP A 287 -3.32 18.35 6.46
C ASP A 287 -3.62 17.51 5.21
N TRP A 288 -3.90 16.21 5.32
CA TRP A 288 -4.22 15.34 4.18
C TRP A 288 -5.29 14.30 4.50
N LYS A 289 -6.20 14.64 5.40
CA LYS A 289 -7.30 13.79 5.92
C LYS A 289 -8.21 13.10 4.90
N TYR A 290 -8.15 13.48 3.62
CA TYR A 290 -8.98 12.85 2.57
C TYR A 290 -8.32 11.66 1.89
N ILE A 291 -7.02 11.47 2.08
CA ILE A 291 -6.23 10.42 1.42
C ILE A 291 -5.64 9.42 2.41
N HIS A 292 -5.80 9.64 3.71
CA HIS A 292 -5.45 8.72 4.77
C HIS A 292 -6.51 8.83 5.87
N MET A 293 -7.10 7.71 6.28
CA MET A 293 -8.12 7.66 7.32
C MET A 293 -7.53 7.99 8.69
N MET A 294 -8.25 8.83 9.43
CA MET A 294 -8.07 8.88 10.87
C MET A 294 -8.53 7.53 11.49
N PRO A 295 -7.97 7.06 12.62
CA PRO A 295 -8.34 5.75 13.17
C PRO A 295 -9.83 5.58 13.49
N ASP A 296 -10.52 6.67 13.86
CA ASP A 296 -11.97 6.69 14.06
C ASP A 296 -12.74 6.49 12.74
N GLU A 297 -12.22 7.04 11.65
CA GLU A 297 -12.76 6.82 10.30
C GLU A 297 -12.46 5.40 9.81
N THR A 298 -11.31 4.82 10.15
CA THR A 298 -11.01 3.39 9.90
C THR A 298 -12.05 2.49 10.60
N ALA A 299 -12.39 2.78 11.85
CA ALA A 299 -13.44 2.06 12.58
C ALA A 299 -14.82 2.23 11.92
N GLN A 300 -15.14 3.44 11.45
CA GLN A 300 -16.40 3.69 10.73
C GLN A 300 -16.44 2.98 9.37
N ALA A 301 -15.33 2.98 8.62
CA ALA A 301 -15.21 2.27 7.35
C ALA A 301 -15.40 0.75 7.53
N ALA A 302 -14.89 0.19 8.63
CA ALA A 302 -15.10 -1.21 8.98
C ALA A 302 -16.59 -1.55 9.19
N ASP A 303 -17.35 -0.67 9.85
CA ASP A 303 -18.80 -0.80 9.99
C ASP A 303 -19.52 -0.71 8.65
N ASP A 304 -19.16 0.27 7.82
CA ASP A 304 -19.75 0.50 6.51
C ASP A 304 -19.48 -0.68 5.55
N LEU A 305 -18.30 -1.30 5.64
CA LEU A 305 -17.93 -2.53 4.94
C LEU A 305 -18.63 -3.78 5.48
N ARG A 306 -19.27 -3.70 6.65
CA ARG A 306 -19.89 -4.85 7.35
C ARG A 306 -18.88 -5.97 7.62
N THR A 307 -17.68 -5.59 8.05
CA THR A 307 -16.64 -6.57 8.38
C THR A 307 -16.96 -7.33 9.67
N ARG A 308 -16.42 -8.54 9.82
CA ARG A 308 -16.45 -9.32 11.06
C ARG A 308 -15.16 -9.18 11.87
N ALA A 309 -14.05 -8.89 11.20
CA ALA A 309 -12.75 -8.70 11.82
C ALA A 309 -11.91 -7.65 11.07
N VAL A 310 -11.07 -6.92 11.80
CA VAL A 310 -10.19 -5.88 11.26
C VAL A 310 -8.75 -6.19 11.64
N LEU A 311 -7.87 -6.16 10.64
CA LEU A 311 -6.42 -6.10 10.81
C LEU A 311 -5.95 -4.69 10.45
N PRO A 312 -5.28 -3.94 11.36
CA PRO A 312 -4.70 -2.65 11.02
C PRO A 312 -3.46 -2.83 10.12
N GLY A 313 -3.41 -2.13 8.99
CA GLY A 313 -2.25 -2.01 8.11
C GLY A 313 -1.68 -0.59 8.07
N HIS A 314 -0.69 -0.37 7.21
CA HIS A 314 -0.09 0.93 6.88
C HIS A 314 0.69 1.66 8.01
N ALA A 315 0.74 1.07 9.21
CA ALA A 315 1.61 1.50 10.31
C ALA A 315 2.80 0.54 10.51
N GLY A 316 3.66 0.81 11.49
CA GLY A 316 4.61 -0.19 12.01
C GLY A 316 5.90 -0.43 11.22
N ARG A 317 6.21 0.39 10.21
CA ARG A 317 7.48 0.27 9.48
C ARG A 317 8.12 1.59 9.13
N PHE A 318 7.37 2.59 8.69
CA PHE A 318 7.93 3.86 8.20
C PHE A 318 7.34 5.08 8.94
N VAL A 319 8.08 6.19 8.92
CA VAL A 319 7.61 7.49 9.42
C VAL A 319 7.22 8.36 8.24
N LEU A 320 5.93 8.37 7.88
CA LEU A 320 5.41 9.16 6.76
C LEU A 320 4.44 10.26 7.22
N ALA A 321 4.01 10.24 8.49
CA ALA A 321 3.19 11.29 9.09
C ALA A 321 3.77 11.87 10.39
N LYS A 322 2.96 12.72 11.05
CA LYS A 322 3.35 13.51 12.22
C LYS A 322 3.00 12.85 13.57
N HIS A 323 2.13 11.85 13.57
CA HIS A 323 1.73 11.13 14.80
C HIS A 323 2.87 10.27 15.37
N SER A 324 2.77 9.86 16.65
CA SER A 324 3.70 8.89 17.23
C SER A 324 3.49 7.51 16.58
N TRP A 325 4.51 6.65 16.62
CA TRP A 325 4.45 5.35 15.92
C TRP A 325 3.33 4.43 16.42
N ASP A 326 2.91 4.60 17.68
CA ASP A 326 1.94 3.78 18.39
C ASP A 326 0.51 4.36 18.42
N ASP A 327 0.34 5.65 18.10
CA ASP A 327 -0.95 6.35 18.10
C ASP A 327 -2.02 5.64 17.26
N PRO A 328 -1.72 5.16 16.02
CA PRO A 328 -2.75 4.54 15.20
C PRO A 328 -3.34 3.28 15.84
N TYR A 329 -2.53 2.45 16.50
CA TYR A 329 -3.02 1.25 17.15
C TYR A 329 -3.82 1.57 18.41
N LYS A 330 -3.35 2.51 19.23
CA LYS A 330 -4.03 2.94 20.45
C LYS A 330 -5.41 3.53 20.14
N ARG A 331 -5.49 4.39 19.13
CA ARG A 331 -6.74 5.04 18.74
C ARG A 331 -7.71 4.08 18.07
N LEU A 332 -7.24 3.21 17.16
CA LEU A 332 -8.14 2.21 16.57
C LEU A 332 -8.66 1.22 17.62
N ALA A 333 -7.83 0.79 18.58
CA ALA A 333 -8.25 -0.07 19.68
C ALA A 333 -9.30 0.59 20.61
N ALA A 334 -9.23 1.91 20.78
CA ALA A 334 -10.27 2.67 21.47
C ALA A 334 -11.54 2.79 20.61
N ALA A 335 -11.41 3.13 19.32
CA ALA A 335 -12.52 3.29 18.39
C ALA A 335 -13.25 1.97 18.06
N SER A 336 -12.58 0.83 18.26
CA SER A 336 -13.15 -0.50 18.09
C SER A 336 -14.01 -0.97 19.27
N GLN A 337 -13.94 -0.30 20.43
CA GLN A 337 -14.74 -0.70 21.58
C GLN A 337 -16.23 -0.64 21.24
N GLN A 338 -16.98 -1.69 21.62
CA GLN A 338 -18.42 -1.84 21.38
C GLN A 338 -18.85 -1.94 19.89
N ARG A 339 -17.91 -2.04 18.95
CA ARG A 339 -18.23 -2.30 17.54
C ARG A 339 -18.59 -3.78 17.33
N PRO A 340 -19.38 -4.11 16.29
CA PRO A 340 -19.84 -5.49 16.05
C PRO A 340 -18.77 -6.41 15.43
N TRP A 341 -17.54 -5.92 15.26
CA TRP A 341 -16.40 -6.65 14.70
C TRP A 341 -15.24 -6.73 15.67
N ARG A 342 -14.36 -7.70 15.44
CA ARG A 342 -13.18 -7.96 16.27
C ARG A 342 -11.96 -7.21 15.73
N LEU A 343 -11.28 -6.46 16.58
CA LEU A 343 -9.94 -5.96 16.24
C LEU A 343 -8.91 -7.07 16.49
N LEU A 344 -8.14 -7.40 15.46
CA LEU A 344 -7.03 -8.36 15.54
C LEU A 344 -5.71 -7.58 15.58
N THR A 345 -4.82 -7.91 16.52
CA THR A 345 -3.55 -7.19 16.73
C THR A 345 -2.35 -8.15 16.78
N PRO A 346 -2.08 -8.91 15.70
CA PRO A 346 -0.92 -9.78 15.65
C PRO A 346 0.37 -8.97 15.79
N MET A 347 1.41 -9.58 16.35
CA MET A 347 2.78 -9.10 16.20
C MET A 347 3.22 -9.21 14.73
N LEU A 348 4.29 -8.52 14.36
CA LEU A 348 4.86 -8.66 13.02
C LEU A 348 5.28 -10.12 12.79
N GLY A 349 4.86 -10.73 11.67
CA GLY A 349 5.14 -12.14 11.39
C GLY A 349 4.26 -13.15 12.13
N GLU A 350 3.39 -12.75 13.06
CA GLU A 350 2.50 -13.67 13.78
C GLU A 350 1.35 -14.15 12.86
N PRO A 351 1.14 -15.47 12.67
CA PRO A 351 0.08 -15.98 11.82
C PRO A 351 -1.32 -15.68 12.36
N VAL A 352 -2.18 -15.18 11.48
CA VAL A 352 -3.63 -15.05 11.70
C VAL A 352 -4.33 -16.15 10.91
N TRP A 353 -5.00 -17.07 11.60
CA TRP A 353 -5.72 -18.17 10.97
C TRP A 353 -7.13 -17.70 10.65
N VAL A 354 -7.47 -17.51 9.37
CA VAL A 354 -8.69 -16.78 9.00
C VAL A 354 -9.96 -17.52 9.42
N ALA A 355 -9.92 -18.85 9.46
CA ALA A 355 -11.02 -19.68 9.93
C ALA A 355 -11.21 -19.64 11.47
N ASP A 356 -10.18 -19.29 12.24
CA ASP A 356 -10.25 -19.24 13.71
C ASP A 356 -10.83 -17.91 14.20
N LYS A 357 -12.14 -17.92 14.46
CA LYS A 357 -12.89 -16.77 14.96
C LYS A 357 -12.70 -16.53 16.46
N THR A 358 -11.82 -17.28 17.13
CA THR A 358 -11.53 -17.16 18.55
C THR A 358 -10.08 -16.82 18.85
N GLN A 359 -9.21 -16.86 17.83
CA GLN A 359 -7.79 -16.53 17.98
C GLN A 359 -7.60 -15.19 18.67
N SER A 360 -6.80 -15.17 19.73
CA SER A 360 -6.44 -13.98 20.50
C SER A 360 -4.95 -13.69 20.36
N PHE A 361 -4.58 -12.41 20.47
CA PHE A 361 -3.20 -11.96 20.32
C PHE A 361 -2.69 -11.34 21.61
N THR A 362 -1.39 -11.51 21.88
CA THR A 362 -0.76 -10.92 23.05
C THR A 362 -0.71 -9.40 22.91
N THR A 363 -1.11 -8.65 23.93
CA THR A 363 -0.97 -7.20 23.92
C THR A 363 0.49 -6.78 23.90
N TRP A 364 0.96 -6.31 22.75
CA TRP A 364 2.33 -5.85 22.54
C TRP A 364 2.47 -4.33 22.40
N LEU A 365 1.35 -3.63 22.29
CA LEU A 365 1.24 -2.18 22.30
C LEU A 365 1.06 -1.74 23.77
N ARG A 366 2.14 -1.31 24.43
CA ARG A 366 2.11 -0.73 25.78
C ARG A 366 2.58 0.72 25.72
#